data_AF-A0A9D7YXF3-F1
#
_entry.id   AF-A0A9D7YXF3-F1
#
_cell.length_a   1.000
_cell.length_b   1.000
_cell.length_c   1.000
_cell.angle_alpha   90.00
_cell.angle_beta   90.00
_cell.angle_gamma   90.00
#
_symmetry.space_group_name_H-M   'P 1'
#
loop_
_entity.id
_entity.type
_entity.pdbx_description
1 polymer ?
#
loop_
_entity_poly.entity_id
_entity_poly.type
_entity_poly.pdbx_seq_one_letter_code
_entity_poly.pdbx_strand_id
1 'polypeptide(L)'
;MTPEEEIRAAIIVTPDMIQFVSAEMNHASAQAGLQLHNFVDFIQSLDPRLERYEATLLTAAFLENLPGICQNSPEVINSLRHNADFLIKGRNEKTQN
;
A
#
# COMPACT_ATOMS: atom_id res chain seq x y z
N MET A 1 -22.25 -4.55 -15.99
CA MET A 1 -20.81 -4.23 -15.98
C MET A 1 -20.15 -5.29 -15.11
N THR A 2 -19.11 -5.93 -15.61
CA THR A 2 -18.37 -6.96 -14.87
C THR A 2 -17.24 -6.32 -14.05
N PRO A 3 -16.73 -6.97 -12.99
CA PRO A 3 -15.59 -6.43 -12.22
C PRO A 3 -14.36 -6.14 -13.07
N GLU A 4 -14.14 -6.93 -14.14
CA GLU A 4 -13.04 -6.71 -15.08
C GLU A 4 -13.22 -5.43 -15.91
N GLU A 5 -14.45 -5.10 -16.31
CA GLU A 5 -14.78 -3.85 -17.01
C GLU A 5 -14.63 -2.63 -16.10
N GLU A 6 -14.98 -2.76 -14.82
CA GLU A 6 -14.78 -1.71 -13.81
C GLU A 6 -13.29 -1.43 -13.55
N ILE A 7 -12.47 -2.47 -13.44
CA ILE A 7 -11.02 -2.35 -13.26
C ILE A 7 -10.37 -1.67 -14.46
N ARG A 8 -10.75 -2.05 -15.69
CA ARG A 8 -10.25 -1.41 -16.93
C ARG A 8 -10.67 0.04 -17.06
N ALA A 9 -11.85 0.42 -16.57
CA ALA A 9 -12.31 1.81 -16.57
C ALA A 9 -11.59 2.67 -15.52
N ALA A 10 -11.12 2.05 -14.42
CA ALA A 10 -10.46 2.73 -13.32
C ALA A 10 -8.93 2.84 -13.47
N ILE A 11 -8.33 2.11 -14.43
CA ILE A 11 -6.89 1.96 -14.59
C ILE A 11 -6.47 2.14 -16.06
N ILE A 12 -5.58 3.10 -16.30
CA ILE A 12 -4.88 3.31 -17.57
C ILE A 12 -3.58 2.50 -17.53
N VAL A 13 -3.48 1.48 -18.37
CA VAL A 13 -2.26 0.70 -18.55
C VAL A 13 -1.54 1.20 -19.79
N THR A 14 -0.32 1.69 -19.59
CA THR A 14 0.63 2.02 -20.66
C THR A 14 1.78 1.01 -20.63
N PRO A 15 2.62 0.90 -21.68
CA PRO A 15 3.74 -0.03 -21.70
C PRO A 15 4.69 0.11 -20.50
N ASP A 16 4.80 1.33 -19.96
CA ASP A 16 5.79 1.67 -18.93
C ASP A 16 5.18 1.83 -17.53
N MET A 17 3.85 2.00 -17.42
CA MET A 17 3.20 2.24 -16.14
C MET A 17 1.71 1.91 -16.09
N ILE A 18 1.27 1.60 -14.88
CA ILE A 18 -0.13 1.47 -14.49
C ILE A 18 -0.52 2.75 -13.73
N GLN A 19 -1.54 3.47 -14.22
CA GLN A 19 -2.09 4.66 -13.58
C GLN A 19 -3.56 4.44 -13.25
N PHE A 20 -4.00 4.90 -12.10
CA PHE A 20 -5.41 5.06 -11.78
C PHE A 20 -5.96 6.33 -12.44
N VAL A 21 -7.26 6.34 -12.74
CA VAL A 21 -7.94 7.55 -13.21
C VAL A 21 -7.96 8.65 -12.13
N SER A 22 -7.91 8.26 -10.85
CA SER A 22 -7.79 9.19 -9.72
C SER A 22 -6.34 9.60 -9.48
N ALA A 23 -6.06 10.90 -9.57
CA ALA A 23 -4.75 11.49 -9.22
C ALA A 23 -4.38 11.23 -7.74
N GLU A 24 -5.37 11.26 -6.84
CA GLU A 24 -5.18 10.96 -5.43
C GLU A 24 -4.76 9.50 -5.22
N MET A 25 -5.40 8.59 -5.96
CA MET A 25 -5.04 7.17 -5.93
C MET A 25 -3.66 6.92 -6.53
N ASN A 26 -3.29 7.60 -7.63
CA ASN A 26 -1.94 7.52 -8.17
C ASN A 26 -0.87 7.94 -7.15
N HIS A 27 -1.10 9.06 -6.46
CA HIS A 27 -0.19 9.51 -5.42
C HIS A 27 -0.10 8.51 -4.25
N ALA A 28 -1.24 8.00 -3.78
CA ALA A 28 -1.28 7.00 -2.71
C ALA A 28 -0.57 5.70 -3.12
N SER A 29 -0.80 5.21 -4.34
CA SER A 29 -0.16 4.01 -4.88
C SER A 29 1.34 4.18 -5.09
N ALA A 30 1.79 5.35 -5.54
CA ALA A 30 3.22 5.64 -5.66
C ALA A 30 3.91 5.63 -4.28
N GLN A 31 3.29 6.26 -3.28
CA GLN A 31 3.82 6.24 -1.91
C GLN A 31 3.83 4.82 -1.32
N ALA A 32 2.74 4.07 -1.48
CA ALA A 32 2.66 2.68 -1.02
C ALA A 32 3.69 1.78 -1.70
N GLY A 33 3.84 1.91 -3.02
CA GLY A 33 4.83 1.17 -3.81
C GLY A 33 6.26 1.46 -3.36
N LEU A 34 6.59 2.71 -3.04
CA LEU A 34 7.90 3.08 -2.49
C LEU A 34 8.15 2.43 -1.13
N GLN A 35 7.17 2.44 -0.22
CA GLN A 35 7.34 1.80 1.09
C GLN A 35 7.48 0.28 0.97
N LEU A 36 6.74 -0.35 0.06
CA LEU A 36 6.91 -1.77 -0.26
C LEU A 36 8.31 -2.05 -0.79
N HIS A 37 8.81 -1.23 -1.72
CA HIS A 37 10.16 -1.36 -2.25
C HIS A 37 11.22 -1.30 -1.14
N ASN A 38 11.13 -0.29 -0.26
CA ASN A 38 12.04 -0.15 0.89
C ASN A 38 11.96 -1.35 1.84
N PHE A 39 10.78 -1.93 2.01
CA PHE A 39 10.61 -3.10 2.87
C PHE A 39 11.21 -4.36 2.23
N VAL A 40 11.11 -4.52 0.90
CA VAL A 40 11.82 -5.58 0.18
C VAL A 40 13.34 -5.41 0.32
N ASP A 41 13.87 -4.18 0.19
CA ASP A 41 15.29 -3.88 0.43
C ASP A 41 15.71 -4.30 1.85
N PHE A 42 14.89 -3.97 2.85
CA PHE A 42 15.13 -4.37 4.22
C PHE A 42 15.19 -5.90 4.37
N ILE A 43 14.21 -6.65 3.83
CA ILE A 43 14.25 -8.13 3.88
C ILE A 43 15.50 -8.67 3.20
N GLN A 44 15.86 -8.15 2.03
CA GLN A 44 17.06 -8.57 1.30
C GLN A 44 18.35 -8.25 2.08
N SER A 45 18.37 -7.17 2.85
CA SER A 45 19.51 -6.82 3.71
C SER A 45 19.71 -7.81 4.87
N LEU A 46 18.68 -8.54 5.28
CA LEU A 46 18.77 -9.57 6.34
C LEU A 46 19.53 -10.81 5.85
N ASP A 47 19.40 -11.17 4.57
CA ASP A 47 20.15 -12.24 3.93
C ASP A 47 20.52 -11.86 2.48
N PRO A 48 21.76 -11.39 2.24
CA PRO A 48 22.21 -10.94 0.91
C PRO A 48 22.22 -12.04 -0.16
N ARG A 49 22.01 -13.31 0.20
CA ARG A 49 21.91 -14.41 -0.76
C ARG A 49 20.55 -14.44 -1.45
N LEU A 50 19.53 -13.79 -0.89
CA LEU A 50 18.20 -13.71 -1.49
C LEU A 50 18.27 -12.92 -2.79
N GLU A 51 17.73 -13.52 -3.85
CA GLU A 51 17.42 -12.78 -5.07
C GLU A 51 16.25 -11.81 -4.82
N ARG A 52 16.14 -10.80 -5.68
CA ARG A 52 15.13 -9.76 -5.52
C ARG A 52 13.71 -10.33 -5.50
N TYR A 53 13.43 -11.32 -6.35
CA TYR A 53 12.11 -11.92 -6.44
C TYR A 53 11.79 -12.75 -5.17
N GLU A 54 12.78 -13.40 -4.56
CA GLU A 54 12.63 -14.19 -3.33
C GLU A 54 12.35 -13.28 -2.13
N ALA A 55 13.11 -12.19 -1.99
CA ALA A 55 12.83 -11.16 -0.98
C ALA A 55 11.42 -10.59 -1.15
N THR A 56 10.97 -10.41 -2.40
CA THR A 56 9.60 -9.95 -2.71
C THR A 56 8.54 -10.96 -2.28
N LEU A 57 8.77 -12.26 -2.52
CA LEU A 57 7.86 -13.33 -2.07
C LEU A 57 7.80 -13.40 -0.53
N LEU A 58 8.92 -13.24 0.15
CA LEU A 58 8.97 -13.16 1.62
C LEU A 58 8.24 -11.93 2.15
N THR A 59 8.38 -10.77 1.49
CA THR A 59 7.58 -9.58 1.81
C THR A 59 6.09 -9.87 1.71
N ALA A 60 5.64 -10.53 0.64
CA ALA A 60 4.23 -10.89 0.48
C ALA A 60 3.72 -11.80 1.61
N ALA A 61 4.48 -12.85 1.95
CA ALA A 61 4.15 -13.75 3.05
C ALA A 61 4.13 -13.03 4.41
N PHE A 62 5.04 -12.07 4.63
CA PHE A 62 5.02 -11.25 5.84
C PHE A 62 3.77 -10.37 5.92
N LEU A 63 3.41 -9.70 4.83
CA LEU A 63 2.23 -8.81 4.78
C LEU A 63 0.92 -9.57 4.99
N GLU A 64 0.83 -10.82 4.52
CA GLU A 64 -0.32 -11.70 4.79
C GLU A 64 -0.51 -11.95 6.30
N ASN A 65 0.59 -12.08 7.04
CA ASN A 65 0.57 -12.33 8.49
C ASN A 65 0.54 -11.04 9.33
N LEU A 66 0.84 -9.89 8.73
CA LEU A 66 0.97 -8.60 9.41
C LEU A 66 -0.25 -8.21 10.24
N PRO A 67 -1.52 -8.39 9.80
CA PRO A 67 -2.68 -8.06 10.62
C PRO A 67 -2.71 -8.83 11.95
N GLY A 68 -2.36 -10.12 11.93
CA GLY A 68 -2.28 -10.93 13.15
C GLY A 68 -1.17 -10.47 14.09
N ILE A 69 -0.03 -10.04 13.55
CA ILE A 69 1.07 -9.45 14.32
C ILE A 69 0.62 -8.14 14.98
N CYS A 70 -0.04 -7.26 14.21
CA CYS A 70 -0.53 -5.97 14.69
C CYS A 70 -1.61 -6.10 15.77
N GLN A 71 -2.48 -7.10 15.69
CA GLN A 71 -3.52 -7.33 16.71
C GLN A 71 -2.95 -7.60 18.11
N ASN A 72 -1.72 -8.13 18.18
CA ASN A 72 -1.02 -8.36 19.44
C ASN A 72 -0.35 -7.08 19.99
N SER A 73 -0.44 -5.95 19.29
CA SER A 73 0.07 -4.64 19.73
C SER A 73 -1.05 -3.59 19.74
N PRO A 74 -1.69 -3.34 20.90
CA PRO A 74 -2.72 -2.30 21.02
C PRO A 74 -2.25 -0.90 20.60
N GLU A 75 -0.96 -0.61 20.78
CA GLU A 75 -0.33 0.66 20.42
C GLU A 75 -0.35 0.89 18.90
N VAL A 76 0.02 -0.14 18.12
CA VAL A 76 -0.01 -0.08 16.65
C VAL A 76 -1.44 0.14 16.16
N ILE A 77 -2.40 -0.61 16.69
CA ILE A 77 -3.82 -0.48 16.31
C ILE A 77 -4.36 0.92 16.66
N ASN A 78 -4.03 1.44 17.83
CA ASN A 78 -4.47 2.78 18.25
C ASN A 78 -3.84 3.87 17.37
N SER A 79 -2.57 3.73 16.99
CA SER A 79 -1.91 4.66 16.07
C SER A 79 -2.58 4.64 14.68
N LEU A 80 -2.90 3.45 14.14
CA LEU A 80 -3.61 3.31 12.87
C LEU A 80 -4.99 3.98 12.91
N ARG A 81 -5.75 3.78 14.00
CA ARG A 81 -7.05 4.44 14.20
C ARG A 81 -6.92 5.97 14.27
N HIS A 82 -5.95 6.47 15.03
CA HIS A 82 -5.70 7.90 15.13
C HIS A 82 -5.36 8.52 13.77
N ASN A 83 -4.49 7.87 12.99
CA ASN A 83 -4.12 8.35 11.66
C ASN A 83 -5.31 8.30 10.68
N ALA A 84 -6.16 7.27 10.78
CA ALA A 84 -7.37 7.19 9.98
C ALA A 84 -8.33 8.36 10.29
N ASP A 85 -8.54 8.67 11.57
CA ASP A 85 -9.37 9.81 11.99
C ASP A 85 -8.83 11.14 11.45
N PHE A 86 -7.51 11.33 11.47
CA PHE A 86 -6.86 12.51 10.92
C PHE A 86 -7.14 12.67 9.41
N LEU A 87 -6.98 11.59 8.64
CA LEU A 87 -7.25 11.62 7.19
C LEU A 87 -8.72 11.89 6.88
N ILE A 88 -9.65 11.30 7.65
CA ILE A 88 -11.10 11.50 7.47
C ILE A 88 -11.48 12.96 7.76
N LYS A 89 -10.97 13.55 8.85
CA LYS A 89 -11.21 14.96 9.19
C LYS A 89 -10.68 15.90 8.12
N GLY A 90 -9.42 15.71 7.69
CA GLY A 90 -8.80 16.52 6.64
C GLY A 90 -9.54 16.45 5.30
N ARG A 91 -10.18 15.31 4.99
CA ARG A 91 -11.08 15.21 3.82
C ARG A 91 -12.33 16.08 3.98
N ASN A 92 -13.00 15.98 5.13
CA ASN A 92 -14.28 16.68 5.37
C ASN A 92 -14.13 18.21 5.41
N GLU A 93 -12.98 18.71 5.85
CA GLU A 93 -12.68 20.15 5.87
C GLU A 93 -12.41 20.72 4.46
N LYS A 94 -11.86 19.91 3.54
CA LYS A 94 -11.66 20.30 2.15
C LYS A 94 -12.96 20.38 1.34
N THR A 95 -14.01 19.68 1.76
CA THR A 95 -15.33 19.71 1.08
C THR A 95 -16.24 20.85 1.55
N GLN A 96 -15.84 21.63 2.55
CA GLN A 96 -16.63 22.73 3.12
C GLN A 96 -16.16 24.14 2.71
N ASN A 97 -15.06 24.24 1.96
CA ASN A 97 -14.53 25.48 1.38
C ASN A 97 -14.59 25.42 -0.14
#